data_AF-A0A1G2U9C7-F1
#
_entry.id   AF-A0A1G2U9C7-F1
#
_cell.length_a   1.000
_cell.length_b   1.000
_cell.length_c   1.000
_cell.angle_alpha   90.00
_cell.angle_beta   90.00
_cell.angle_gamma   90.00
#
_symmetry.space_group_name_H-M   'P 1'
#
loop_
_entity.id
_entity.type
_entity.pdbx_description
1 polymer ?
#
loop_
_entity_poly.entity_id
_entity_poly.type
_entity_poly.pdbx_seq_one_letter_code
_entity_poly.pdbx_strand_id
1 'polypeptide(L)'
;MAVVALIVTGVILLAQLLSTKTHSGIRRSGFFGGLIFLAAAAAVFGYAGYLSWQQYQTWQSSELGKLFLPPHQSFGYFIFYVRTRFFISYLLSLAVGLAGLLTAQFLNKRYQERFFETAEPYLLGTALFLSGHPGWILYAVIAGFLSVLVSSFHFWRVRETRRLSFYYLWLPAALFTIMISMWLSALPWLQTLKF
;
A
#
# COMPACT_ATOMS: atom_id res chain seq x y z
N MET A 1 -11.44 -3.77 -4.39
CA MET A 1 -10.42 -3.06 -3.57
C MET A 1 -9.08 -2.88 -4.29
N ALA A 2 -8.51 -3.91 -4.94
CA ALA A 2 -7.24 -3.79 -5.69
C ALA A 2 -7.24 -2.67 -6.75
N VAL A 3 -8.37 -2.45 -7.45
CA VAL A 3 -8.52 -1.35 -8.42
C VAL A 3 -8.33 0.02 -7.77
N VAL A 4 -8.88 0.25 -6.57
CA VAL A 4 -8.71 1.52 -5.85
C VAL A 4 -7.27 1.70 -5.41
N ALA A 5 -6.63 0.65 -4.88
CA ALA A 5 -5.20 0.71 -4.56
C ALA A 5 -4.34 1.00 -5.80
N LEU A 6 -4.67 0.42 -6.95
CA LEU A 6 -4.00 0.69 -8.22
C LEU A 6 -4.17 2.16 -8.66
N ILE A 7 -5.40 2.69 -8.61
CA ILE A 7 -5.69 4.08 -8.95
C ILE A 7 -4.94 5.02 -8.01
N VAL A 8 -5.01 4.80 -6.70
CA VAL A 8 -4.32 5.61 -5.69
C VAL A 8 -2.81 5.58 -5.93
N THR A 9 -2.22 4.40 -6.14
CA THR A 9 -0.78 4.26 -6.43
C THR A 9 -0.41 4.99 -7.72
N GLY A 10 -1.21 4.84 -8.78
CA GLY A 10 -1.01 5.50 -10.07
C GLY A 10 -1.11 7.02 -9.98
N VAL A 11 -2.06 7.56 -9.23
CA VAL A 11 -2.22 9.00 -9.00
C VAL A 11 -1.04 9.56 -8.22
N ILE A 12 -0.60 8.88 -7.15
CA ILE A 12 0.58 9.32 -6.38
C ILE A 12 1.82 9.28 -7.26
N LEU A 13 2.02 8.21 -8.04
CA LEU A 13 3.16 8.10 -8.96
C LEU A 13 3.12 9.18 -10.04
N LEU A 14 1.96 9.45 -10.64
CA LEU A 14 1.81 10.51 -11.63
C LEU A 14 2.12 11.88 -11.02
N ALA A 15 1.59 12.17 -9.82
CA ALA A 15 1.91 13.39 -9.10
C ALA A 15 3.42 13.51 -8.82
N GLN A 16 4.07 12.40 -8.46
CA GLN A 16 5.51 12.33 -8.24
C GLN A 16 6.30 12.59 -9.54
N LEU A 17 5.89 12.02 -10.67
CA LEU A 17 6.52 12.20 -11.98
C LEU A 17 6.35 13.62 -12.52
N LEU A 18 5.14 14.17 -12.45
CA LEU A 18 4.85 15.55 -12.85
C LEU A 18 5.59 16.54 -11.95
N SER A 19 5.80 16.19 -10.69
CA SER A 19 6.59 16.97 -9.74
C SER A 19 8.07 17.04 -10.06
N THR A 20 8.64 16.10 -10.83
CA THR A 20 10.09 16.08 -11.06
C THR A 20 10.60 17.31 -11.82
N LYS A 21 9.73 17.97 -12.58
CA LYS A 21 10.04 19.22 -13.30
C LYS A 21 10.06 20.46 -12.41
N THR A 22 9.63 20.36 -11.15
CA THR A 22 9.51 21.51 -10.23
C THR A 22 10.44 21.30 -9.03
N HIS A 23 11.49 22.10 -8.92
CA HIS A 23 12.56 22.03 -7.90
C HIS A 23 12.14 22.41 -6.46
N SER A 24 10.90 22.10 -6.03
CA SER A 24 10.44 22.49 -4.70
C SER A 24 10.85 21.46 -3.63
N GLY A 25 11.84 21.80 -2.78
CA GLY A 25 12.29 20.98 -1.64
C GLY A 25 11.19 20.60 -0.64
N ILE A 26 10.09 21.37 -0.61
CA ILE A 26 8.90 21.11 0.20
C ILE A 26 8.33 19.69 -0.04
N ARG A 27 8.37 19.18 -1.28
CA ARG A 27 7.75 17.89 -1.64
C ARG A 27 8.54 16.67 -1.18
N ARG A 28 9.83 16.82 -0.91
CA ARG A 28 10.67 15.77 -0.29
C ARG A 28 10.61 15.82 1.23
N SER A 29 9.86 16.75 1.82
CA SER A 29 9.69 16.82 3.27
C SER A 29 8.91 15.61 3.79
N GLY A 30 9.21 15.22 5.03
CA GLY A 30 8.48 14.17 5.72
C GLY A 30 6.98 14.50 5.91
N PHE A 31 6.62 15.79 5.96
CA PHE A 31 5.22 16.22 6.08
C PHE A 31 4.39 15.79 4.86
N PHE A 32 4.88 16.05 3.64
CA PHE A 32 4.21 15.63 2.42
C PHE A 32 4.12 14.10 2.30
N GLY A 33 5.18 13.39 2.69
CA GLY A 33 5.14 11.93 2.78
C GLY A 33 4.04 11.43 3.73
N GLY A 34 3.92 12.05 4.91
CA GLY A 34 2.87 11.74 5.87
C GLY A 34 1.46 11.99 5.31
N LEU A 35 1.25 13.11 4.62
CA LEU A 35 -0.02 13.40 3.95
C LEU A 35 -0.37 12.36 2.88
N ILE A 36 0.60 11.92 2.08
CA ILE A 36 0.40 10.86 1.08
C ILE A 36 -0.07 9.56 1.76
N PHE A 37 0.61 9.15 2.83
CA PHE A 37 0.25 7.95 3.58
C PHE A 37 -1.16 8.02 4.16
N LEU A 38 -1.50 9.14 4.81
CA LEU A 38 -2.84 9.37 5.38
C LEU A 38 -3.92 9.43 4.31
N ALA A 39 -3.67 10.11 3.19
CA ALA A 39 -4.60 10.18 2.07
C ALA A 39 -4.85 8.81 1.44
N ALA A 40 -3.79 8.00 1.29
CA ALA A 40 -3.91 6.63 0.81
C ALA A 40 -4.75 5.76 1.76
N ALA A 41 -4.49 5.84 3.08
CA ALA A 41 -5.28 5.14 4.08
C ALA A 41 -6.75 5.57 4.06
N ALA A 42 -7.02 6.89 4.04
CA ALA A 42 -8.37 7.43 3.98
C ALA A 42 -9.11 6.99 2.72
N ALA A 43 -8.46 6.99 1.55
CA ALA A 43 -9.06 6.53 0.30
C ALA A 43 -9.44 5.06 0.34
N VAL A 44 -8.55 4.19 0.82
CA VAL A 44 -8.79 2.75 0.91
C VAL A 44 -9.88 2.43 1.93
N PHE A 45 -9.80 2.96 3.15
CA PHE A 45 -10.81 2.69 4.18
C PHE A 45 -12.15 3.38 3.90
N GLY A 46 -12.14 4.55 3.28
CA GLY A 46 -13.35 5.21 2.81
C GLY A 46 -14.07 4.38 1.74
N TYR A 47 -13.34 3.83 0.78
CA TYR A 47 -13.91 2.93 -0.22
C TYR A 47 -14.38 1.59 0.39
N ALA A 48 -13.67 1.04 1.37
CA ALA A 48 -14.14 -0.12 2.12
C ALA A 48 -15.47 0.16 2.84
N GLY A 49 -15.61 1.34 3.46
CA GLY A 49 -16.85 1.82 4.06
C GLY A 49 -17.98 1.96 3.04
N TYR A 50 -17.69 2.51 1.87
CA TYR A 50 -18.65 2.59 0.76
C TYR A 50 -19.13 1.20 0.31
N LEU A 51 -18.22 0.24 0.11
CA LEU A 51 -18.59 -1.14 -0.24
C LEU A 51 -19.43 -1.81 0.85
N SER A 52 -19.15 -1.50 2.11
CA SER A 52 -19.93 -2.00 3.25
C SER A 52 -21.36 -1.49 3.19
N TRP A 53 -21.53 -0.18 2.93
CA TRP A 53 -22.85 0.41 2.75
C TRP A 53 -23.59 -0.19 1.55
N GLN A 54 -22.93 -0.35 0.40
CA GLN A 54 -23.52 -1.01 -0.76
C GLN A 54 -23.97 -2.44 -0.44
N GLN A 55 -23.13 -3.20 0.27
CA GLN A 55 -23.46 -4.56 0.69
C GLN A 55 -24.73 -4.61 1.55
N TYR A 56 -24.88 -3.65 2.47
CA TYR A 56 -26.07 -3.51 3.29
C TYR A 56 -27.32 -3.27 2.42
N GLN A 57 -27.24 -2.33 1.47
CA GLN A 57 -28.34 -2.02 0.56
C GLN A 57 -28.74 -3.22 -0.30
N THR A 58 -27.76 -3.98 -0.79
CA THR A 58 -28.00 -5.22 -1.56
C THR A 58 -28.68 -6.30 -0.72
N TRP A 59 -28.29 -6.45 0.55
CA TRP A 59 -28.96 -7.39 1.44
C TRP A 59 -30.37 -6.95 1.79
N GLN A 60 -30.59 -5.65 1.98
CA GLN A 60 -31.91 -5.11 2.28
C GLN A 60 -32.90 -5.23 1.11
N SER A 61 -32.43 -5.14 -0.14
CA SER A 61 -33.28 -5.15 -1.33
C SER A 61 -33.69 -6.55 -1.82
N SER A 62 -32.99 -7.61 -1.40
CA SER A 62 -33.26 -8.98 -1.83
C SER A 62 -33.94 -9.81 -0.75
N GLU A 63 -34.87 -10.69 -1.12
CA GLU A 63 -35.60 -11.53 -0.15
C GLU A 63 -34.65 -12.43 0.65
N LEU A 64 -33.69 -13.07 -0.03
CA LEU A 64 -32.67 -13.88 0.62
C LEU A 64 -31.66 -13.02 1.43
N GLY A 65 -31.36 -11.81 0.95
CA GLY A 65 -30.41 -10.92 1.62
C GLY A 65 -30.90 -10.45 2.98
N LYS A 66 -32.21 -10.23 3.13
CA LYS A 66 -32.84 -9.80 4.40
C LYS A 66 -32.63 -10.82 5.51
N LEU A 67 -32.45 -12.10 5.18
CA LEU A 67 -32.14 -13.15 6.16
C LEU A 67 -30.79 -12.92 6.85
N PHE A 68 -29.88 -12.15 6.27
CA PHE A 68 -28.60 -11.77 6.85
C PHE A 68 -28.64 -10.48 7.67
N LEU A 69 -29.81 -9.84 7.79
CA LEU A 69 -30.02 -8.60 8.54
C LEU A 69 -31.03 -8.80 9.67
N PRO A 70 -31.12 -7.86 10.62
CA PRO A 70 -32.21 -7.85 11.60
C PRO A 70 -33.60 -7.82 10.93
N PRO A 71 -34.58 -8.58 11.45
CA PRO A 71 -34.58 -9.33 12.71
C PRO A 71 -34.02 -10.76 12.63
N HIS A 72 -33.72 -11.28 11.43
CA HIS A 72 -33.33 -12.68 11.23
C HIS A 72 -31.91 -12.99 11.72
N GLN A 73 -31.01 -12.00 11.65
CA GLN A 73 -29.65 -12.07 12.15
C GLN A 73 -29.31 -10.81 12.96
N SER A 74 -28.34 -10.93 13.87
CA SER A 74 -27.86 -9.78 14.63
C SER A 74 -27.12 -8.78 13.72
N PHE A 75 -27.14 -7.50 14.05
CA PHE A 75 -26.31 -6.51 13.37
C PHE A 75 -24.81 -6.83 13.48
N GLY A 76 -24.40 -7.54 14.55
CA GLY A 76 -23.05 -8.04 14.73
C GLY A 76 -22.58 -9.00 13.63
N TYR A 77 -23.50 -9.78 13.04
CA TYR A 77 -23.20 -10.64 11.88
C TYR A 77 -22.77 -9.80 10.68
N PHE A 78 -23.51 -8.72 10.37
CA PHE A 78 -23.16 -7.83 9.27
C PHE A 78 -21.81 -7.15 9.49
N ILE A 79 -21.54 -6.66 10.71
CA ILE A 79 -20.23 -6.07 11.06
C ILE A 79 -19.10 -7.08 10.91
N PHE A 80 -19.31 -8.32 11.37
CA PHE A 80 -18.33 -9.39 11.21
C PHE A 80 -18.05 -9.66 9.72
N TYR A 81 -19.10 -9.81 8.91
CA TYR A 81 -19.00 -10.04 7.47
C TYR A 81 -18.21 -8.93 6.78
N VAL A 82 -18.58 -7.67 7.03
CA VAL A 82 -17.93 -6.51 6.42
C VAL A 82 -16.46 -6.44 6.83
N ARG A 83 -16.16 -6.66 8.12
CA ARG A 83 -14.81 -6.66 8.65
C ARG A 83 -13.93 -7.69 7.95
N THR A 84 -14.38 -8.94 7.88
CA THR A 84 -13.60 -10.02 7.25
C THR A 84 -13.52 -9.86 5.74
N ARG A 85 -14.59 -9.39 5.10
CA ARG A 85 -14.63 -9.28 3.63
C ARG A 85 -13.87 -8.08 3.08
N PHE A 86 -13.96 -6.92 3.71
CA PHE A 86 -13.47 -5.66 3.15
C PHE A 86 -12.29 -5.06 3.93
N PHE A 87 -12.22 -5.27 5.24
CA PHE A 87 -11.24 -4.56 6.09
C PHE A 87 -10.02 -5.41 6.44
N ILE A 88 -10.15 -6.71 6.71
CA ILE A 88 -9.08 -7.49 7.33
C ILE A 88 -7.77 -7.50 6.52
N SER A 89 -7.86 -7.67 5.19
CA SER A 89 -6.69 -7.64 4.31
C SER A 89 -5.94 -6.30 4.37
N TYR A 90 -6.67 -5.19 4.47
CA TYR A 90 -6.10 -3.84 4.55
C TYR A 90 -5.68 -3.45 5.96
N LEU A 91 -6.30 -4.00 6.99
CA LEU A 91 -5.82 -3.86 8.37
C LEU A 91 -4.46 -4.56 8.54
N LEU A 92 -4.32 -5.77 7.99
CA LEU A 92 -3.05 -6.49 7.97
C LEU A 92 -1.99 -5.73 7.17
N SER A 93 -2.32 -5.25 5.97
CA SER A 93 -1.36 -4.47 5.19
C SER A 93 -1.03 -3.12 5.82
N LEU A 94 -1.98 -2.49 6.54
CA LEU A 94 -1.73 -1.26 7.30
C LEU A 94 -0.75 -1.52 8.44
N ALA A 95 -0.94 -2.61 9.19
CA ALA A 95 -0.01 -2.99 10.25
C ALA A 95 1.42 -3.19 9.72
N VAL A 96 1.56 -3.88 8.58
CA VAL A 96 2.85 -4.05 7.91
C VAL A 96 3.41 -2.73 7.38
N GLY A 97 2.58 -1.89 6.76
CA GLY A 97 2.99 -0.58 6.26
C GLY A 97 3.46 0.36 7.36
N LEU A 98 2.77 0.39 8.49
CA LEU A 98 3.17 1.12 9.70
C LEU A 98 4.47 0.56 10.28
N ALA A 99 4.59 -0.76 10.42
CA ALA A 99 5.83 -1.38 10.88
C ALA A 99 7.01 -1.04 9.97
N GLY A 100 6.83 -1.10 8.65
CA GLY A 100 7.85 -0.71 7.67
C GLY A 100 8.23 0.78 7.77
N LEU A 101 7.24 1.66 7.85
CA LEU A 101 7.43 3.11 8.03
C LEU A 101 8.23 3.42 9.31
N LEU A 102 7.77 2.89 10.44
CA LEU A 102 8.39 3.14 11.75
C LEU A 102 9.81 2.57 11.79
N THR A 103 10.03 1.37 11.25
CA THR A 103 11.35 0.75 11.17
C THR A 103 12.28 1.59 10.29
N ALA A 104 11.82 2.01 9.11
CA ALA A 104 12.61 2.85 8.22
C ALA A 104 12.95 4.20 8.86
N GLN A 105 12.01 4.86 9.53
CA GLN A 105 12.26 6.10 10.27
C GLN A 105 13.23 5.90 11.43
N PHE A 106 13.06 4.84 12.22
CA PHE A 106 13.93 4.52 13.34
C PHE A 106 15.36 4.29 12.87
N LEU A 107 15.55 3.46 11.84
CA LEU A 107 16.87 3.22 11.24
C LEU A 107 17.42 4.50 10.64
N ASN A 108 16.63 5.28 9.90
CA ASN A 108 17.13 6.51 9.28
C ASN A 108 17.63 7.50 10.33
N LYS A 109 16.89 7.70 11.43
CA LYS A 109 17.32 8.55 12.54
C LYS A 109 18.56 8.01 13.25
N ARG A 110 18.61 6.69 13.51
CA ARG A 110 19.75 6.04 14.18
C ARG A 110 21.05 6.19 13.39
N TYR A 111 20.98 6.23 12.07
CA TYR A 111 22.14 6.32 11.18
C TYR A 111 22.25 7.67 10.46
N GLN A 112 21.81 8.76 11.11
CA GLN A 112 22.00 10.15 10.64
C GLN A 112 21.50 10.40 9.19
N GLU A 113 20.32 9.87 8.87
CA GLU A 113 19.68 9.99 7.55
C GLU A 113 20.49 9.41 6.38
N ARG A 114 21.40 8.48 6.67
CA ARG A 114 22.25 7.84 5.66
C ARG A 114 21.47 6.97 4.67
N PHE A 115 20.38 6.35 5.11
CA PHE A 115 19.68 5.34 4.31
C PHE A 115 18.60 5.91 3.40
N PHE A 116 17.79 6.84 3.92
CA PHE A 116 16.59 7.31 3.24
C PHE A 116 16.49 8.82 3.22
N GLU A 117 15.88 9.35 2.15
CA GLU A 117 15.38 10.72 2.16
C GLU A 117 14.20 10.87 3.12
N THR A 118 13.92 12.07 3.62
CA THR A 118 12.88 12.33 4.63
C THR A 118 11.48 11.85 4.21
N ALA A 119 11.16 11.83 2.92
CA ALA A 119 9.88 11.35 2.40
C ALA A 119 9.86 9.84 2.07
N GLU A 120 11.01 9.21 1.86
CA GLU A 120 11.09 7.80 1.41
C GLU A 120 10.47 6.79 2.39
N PRO A 121 10.65 6.89 3.71
CA PRO A 121 10.00 5.99 4.65
C PRO A 121 8.47 5.97 4.49
N TYR A 122 7.87 7.14 4.22
CA TYR A 122 6.44 7.27 3.98
C TYR A 122 6.02 6.63 2.66
N LEU A 123 6.82 6.77 1.61
CA LEU A 123 6.56 6.09 0.33
C LEU A 123 6.66 4.57 0.46
N LEU A 124 7.66 4.07 1.18
CA LEU A 124 7.79 2.64 1.51
C LEU A 124 6.57 2.14 2.28
N GLY A 125 6.18 2.83 3.36
CA GLY A 125 5.01 2.46 4.16
C GLY A 125 3.72 2.49 3.34
N THR A 126 3.55 3.51 2.49
CA THR A 126 2.41 3.64 1.57
C THR A 126 2.37 2.48 0.58
N ALA A 127 3.52 2.13 -0.01
CA ALA A 127 3.65 1.05 -0.97
C ALA A 127 3.36 -0.33 -0.34
N LEU A 128 3.88 -0.60 0.85
CA LEU A 128 3.55 -1.81 1.63
C LEU A 128 2.05 -1.89 1.93
N PHE A 129 1.45 -0.79 2.36
CA PHE A 129 0.02 -0.74 2.67
C PHE A 129 -0.85 -0.97 1.43
N LEU A 130 -0.60 -0.23 0.35
CA LEU A 130 -1.40 -0.28 -0.88
C LEU A 130 -1.27 -1.60 -1.63
N SER A 131 -0.14 -2.30 -1.48
CA SER A 131 0.03 -3.65 -2.04
C SER A 131 -0.97 -4.66 -1.47
N GLY A 132 -1.58 -4.39 -0.31
CA GLY A 132 -2.59 -5.23 0.32
C GLY A 132 -2.04 -6.57 0.82
N HIS A 133 -2.82 -7.33 1.59
CA HIS A 133 -2.46 -8.69 1.97
C HIS A 133 -3.01 -9.71 0.95
N PRO A 134 -2.20 -10.69 0.49
CA PRO A 134 -0.79 -10.97 0.82
C PRO A 134 0.23 -10.25 -0.07
N GLY A 135 -0.19 -9.34 -0.95
CA GLY A 135 0.64 -8.67 -1.95
C GLY A 135 1.87 -7.94 -1.38
N TRP A 136 1.83 -7.44 -0.15
CA TRP A 136 2.97 -6.79 0.50
C TRP A 136 4.20 -7.71 0.63
N ILE A 137 4.03 -9.03 0.68
CA ILE A 137 5.14 -10.00 0.70
C ILE A 137 5.88 -9.97 -0.65
N LEU A 138 5.11 -10.08 -1.74
CA LEU A 138 5.64 -9.99 -3.10
C LEU A 138 6.30 -8.64 -3.34
N TYR A 139 5.68 -7.56 -2.85
CA TYR A 139 6.24 -6.23 -2.93
C TYR A 139 7.60 -6.15 -2.25
N ALA A 140 7.74 -6.67 -1.03
CA ALA A 140 9.01 -6.63 -0.30
C ALA A 140 10.13 -7.36 -1.07
N VAL A 141 9.81 -8.52 -1.66
CA VAL A 141 10.76 -9.28 -2.49
C VAL A 141 11.14 -8.50 -3.76
N ILE A 142 10.16 -7.98 -4.49
CA ILE A 142 10.38 -7.23 -5.74
C ILE A 142 11.16 -5.94 -5.46
N ALA A 143 10.73 -5.14 -4.49
CA ALA A 143 11.40 -3.90 -4.12
C ALA A 143 12.83 -4.14 -3.62
N GLY A 144 13.05 -5.18 -2.81
CA GLY A 144 14.37 -5.58 -2.36
C GLY A 144 15.28 -5.98 -3.53
N PHE A 145 14.79 -6.86 -4.41
CA PHE A 145 15.52 -7.30 -5.60
C PHE A 145 15.86 -6.13 -6.54
N LEU A 146 14.90 -5.26 -6.85
CA LEU A 146 15.12 -4.08 -7.68
C LEU A 146 16.11 -3.12 -7.04
N SER A 147 16.07 -2.93 -5.72
CA SER A 147 17.01 -2.06 -5.01
C SER A 147 18.44 -2.58 -5.15
N VAL A 148 18.66 -3.88 -5.01
CA VAL A 148 19.98 -4.51 -5.20
C VAL A 148 20.45 -4.36 -6.65
N LEU A 149 19.58 -4.57 -7.64
CA LEU A 149 19.92 -4.40 -9.04
C LEU A 149 20.32 -2.95 -9.37
N VAL A 150 19.52 -1.98 -8.94
CA VAL A 150 19.79 -0.55 -9.18
C VAL A 150 21.09 -0.12 -8.48
N SER A 151 21.30 -0.55 -7.23
CA SER A 151 22.56 -0.29 -6.52
C SER A 151 23.77 -0.88 -7.22
N SER A 152 23.67 -2.15 -7.67
CA SER A 152 24.78 -2.84 -8.35
C SER A 152 25.12 -2.17 -9.68
N PHE A 153 24.10 -1.82 -10.46
CA PHE A 153 24.27 -1.12 -11.73
C PHE A 153 24.87 0.28 -11.54
N HIS A 154 24.38 1.03 -10.55
CA HIS A 154 24.91 2.36 -10.24
C HIS A 154 26.38 2.29 -9.80
N PHE A 155 26.73 1.35 -8.92
CA PHE A 155 28.10 1.12 -8.46
C PHE A 155 29.04 0.82 -9.62
N TRP A 156 28.61 -0.05 -10.54
CA TRP A 156 29.40 -0.41 -11.72
C TRP A 156 29.65 0.78 -12.66
N ARG A 157 28.65 1.65 -12.86
CA ARG A 157 28.72 2.74 -13.83
C ARG A 157 29.38 4.01 -13.29
N VAL A 158 28.98 4.47 -12.11
CA VAL A 158 29.25 5.85 -11.67
C VAL A 158 30.51 5.91 -10.79
N ARG A 159 30.92 4.81 -10.14
CA ARG A 159 32.06 4.71 -9.19
C ARG A 159 32.10 5.78 -8.07
N GLU A 160 31.17 6.72 -8.03
CA GLU A 160 31.02 7.70 -6.97
C GLU A 160 30.28 7.09 -5.77
N THR A 161 30.65 7.57 -4.59
CA THR A 161 30.09 7.18 -3.29
C THR A 161 28.83 7.98 -2.92
N ARG A 162 28.20 8.68 -3.88
CA ARG A 162 26.98 9.45 -3.60
C ARG A 162 25.84 8.52 -3.17
N ARG A 163 25.04 8.99 -2.21
CA ARG A 163 23.85 8.28 -1.73
C ARG A 163 22.88 8.06 -2.89
N LEU A 164 22.56 6.79 -3.15
CA LEU A 164 21.53 6.42 -4.10
C LEU A 164 20.15 6.55 -3.44
N SER A 165 19.29 7.39 -4.02
CA SER A 165 17.92 7.62 -3.58
C SER A 165 16.99 6.63 -4.29
N PHE A 166 16.14 5.96 -3.52
CA PHE A 166 15.12 5.04 -4.04
C PHE A 166 13.74 5.70 -4.13
N TYR A 167 13.67 7.02 -4.00
CA TYR A 167 12.45 7.82 -3.99
C TYR A 167 11.46 7.45 -5.11
N TYR A 168 11.95 7.24 -6.33
CA TYR A 168 11.11 6.86 -7.48
C TYR A 168 10.92 5.35 -7.67
N LEU A 169 11.51 4.50 -6.84
CA LEU A 169 11.42 3.04 -6.96
C LEU A 169 10.25 2.46 -6.18
N TRP A 170 9.93 3.03 -5.02
CA TRP A 170 8.95 2.46 -4.08
C TRP A 170 7.55 2.31 -4.68
N LEU A 171 7.04 3.35 -5.37
CA LEU A 171 5.69 3.34 -5.93
C LEU A 171 5.57 2.53 -7.22
N PRO A 172 6.50 2.58 -8.19
CA PRO A 172 6.46 1.68 -9.34
C PRO A 172 6.54 0.20 -8.95
N ALA A 173 7.36 -0.16 -7.96
CA ALA A 173 7.40 -1.53 -7.44
C ALA A 173 6.05 -1.96 -6.84
N ALA A 174 5.36 -1.06 -6.14
CA ALA A 174 4.02 -1.32 -5.61
C ALA A 174 3.00 -1.48 -6.73
N LEU A 175 3.02 -0.58 -7.71
CA LEU A 175 2.13 -0.62 -8.88
C LEU A 175 2.29 -1.95 -9.63
N PHE A 176 3.53 -2.34 -9.91
CA PHE A 176 3.85 -3.61 -10.55
C PHE A 176 3.36 -4.79 -9.71
N THR A 177 3.58 -4.76 -8.39
CA THR A 177 3.10 -5.81 -7.47
C THR A 177 1.59 -5.94 -7.50
N ILE A 178 0.85 -4.84 -7.45
CA ILE A 178 -0.61 -4.84 -7.51
C ILE A 178 -1.08 -5.41 -8.85
N MET A 179 -0.45 -5.02 -9.96
CA MET A 179 -0.80 -5.54 -11.29
C MET A 179 -0.56 -7.04 -11.41
N ILE A 180 0.61 -7.52 -11.00
CA ILE A 180 0.96 -8.94 -11.11
C ILE A 180 0.22 -9.81 -10.09
N SER A 181 -0.20 -9.24 -8.96
CA SER A 181 -0.98 -9.95 -7.95
C SER A 181 -2.29 -10.51 -8.50
N MET A 182 -2.88 -9.86 -9.52
CA MET A 182 -4.07 -10.37 -10.21
C MET A 182 -3.81 -11.74 -10.85
N TRP A 183 -2.62 -11.93 -11.41
CA TRP A 183 -2.20 -13.18 -12.07
C TRP A 183 -1.68 -14.21 -11.07
N LEU A 184 -0.85 -13.78 -10.12
CA LEU A 184 -0.26 -14.65 -9.08
C LEU A 184 -1.28 -15.17 -8.08
N SER A 185 -2.46 -14.54 -8.02
CA SER A 185 -3.61 -14.98 -7.22
C SER A 185 -4.05 -16.42 -7.49
N ALA A 186 -3.68 -16.97 -8.65
CA ALA A 186 -3.92 -18.35 -9.08
C ALA A 186 -2.91 -19.37 -8.52
N LEU A 187 -1.79 -18.94 -7.95
CA LEU A 187 -0.78 -19.86 -7.43
C LEU A 187 -1.23 -20.51 -6.11
N PRO A 188 -1.07 -21.84 -5.93
CA PRO A 188 -1.60 -22.57 -4.77
C PRO A 188 -1.12 -22.04 -3.41
N TRP A 189 0.17 -21.71 -3.30
CA TRP A 189 0.77 -21.22 -2.05
C TRP A 189 0.36 -19.77 -1.70
N LEU A 190 -0.09 -18.98 -2.67
CA LEU A 190 -0.65 -17.64 -2.41
C LEU A 190 -2.10 -17.73 -1.94
N GLN A 191 -2.82 -18.78 -2.34
CA GLN A 191 -4.18 -19.03 -1.88
C GLN A 191 -4.21 -19.41 -0.40
N THR A 192 -3.22 -20.16 0.09
CA THR A 192 -3.11 -20.49 1.52
C THR A 192 -2.86 -19.28 2.40
N LEU A 193 -2.38 -18.17 1.83
CA LEU A 193 -2.17 -16.90 2.51
C LEU A 193 -3.35 -15.93 2.39
N LYS A 194 -4.41 -16.29 1.67
CA LYS A 194 -5.63 -15.46 1.58
C LYS A 194 -6.58 -15.87 2.69
N PHE A 195 -6.57 -15.11 3.78
CA PHE A 195 -7.50 -15.25 4.90
C PHE A 195 -8.57 -14.16 4.86
#